data_AF-A0A1M7T1S6-F1
#
_entry.id   AF-A0A1M7T1S6-F1
#
_cell.length_a   1.000
_cell.length_b   1.000
_cell.length_c   1.000
_cell.angle_alpha   90.00
_cell.angle_beta   90.00
_cell.angle_gamma   90.00
#
_symmetry.space_group_name_H-M   'P 1'
#
loop_
_entity.id
_entity.type
_entity.pdbx_description
1 polymer ?
#
loop_
_entity_poly.entity_id
_entity_poly.type
_entity_poly.pdbx_seq_one_letter_code
_entity_poly.pdbx_strand_id
1 'polypeptide(L)'
;MTPGRPSSAGGEASRDWAAVLDELEGEVLAAESVLRSDREEQIAAWGRRAEDWVPPSSALGPVPEDLRERAARLLQHQLAVAEELVERIIQSRRQRDVAARMSYGPPRPVASYIDRAL
;
A
#
# COMPACT_ATOMS: atom_id res chain seq x y z
N MET A 1 54.17 -9.29 16.67
CA MET A 1 53.25 -8.21 17.08
C MET A 1 52.38 -7.88 15.88
N THR A 2 51.13 -8.35 15.88
CA THR A 2 50.17 -8.11 14.81
C THR A 2 49.33 -6.89 15.21
N PRO A 3 49.32 -5.77 14.46
CA PRO A 3 48.38 -4.70 14.76
C PRO A 3 46.96 -5.17 14.44
N GLY A 4 46.09 -5.04 15.44
CA GLY A 4 44.70 -5.45 15.41
C GLY A 4 43.91 -4.71 14.35
N ARG A 5 43.04 -5.46 13.67
CA ARG A 5 41.98 -4.94 12.80
C ARG A 5 40.97 -4.19 13.69
N PRO A 6 40.78 -2.86 13.54
CA PRO A 6 39.64 -2.23 14.20
C PRO A 6 38.35 -2.76 13.57
N SER A 7 37.46 -3.09 14.50
CA SER A 7 36.11 -3.62 14.32
C SER A 7 35.33 -2.89 13.22
N SER A 8 34.60 -3.65 12.42
CA SER A 8 33.53 -3.14 11.57
C SER A 8 32.43 -2.57 12.46
N ALA A 9 32.61 -1.34 12.93
CA ALA A 9 31.51 -0.52 13.41
C ALA A 9 30.63 -0.27 12.20
N GLY A 10 29.53 -1.03 12.10
CA GLY A 10 28.43 -0.73 11.19
C GLY A 10 27.91 0.64 11.56
N GLY A 11 28.45 1.67 10.92
CA GLY A 11 27.98 3.03 11.07
C GLY A 11 26.56 3.08 10.54
N GLU A 12 25.60 3.36 11.42
CA GLU A 12 24.39 4.06 11.01
C GLU A 12 24.84 5.31 10.28
N ALA A 13 24.94 5.21 8.95
CA ALA A 13 25.20 6.35 8.11
C ALA A 13 24.09 7.36 8.41
N SER A 14 24.49 8.56 8.87
CA SER A 14 23.63 9.73 8.88
C SER A 14 23.02 9.83 7.49
N ARG A 15 21.73 9.47 7.37
CA ARG A 15 21.04 9.48 6.08
C ARG A 15 20.92 10.94 5.63
N ASP A 16 21.06 11.16 4.34
CA ASP A 16 20.82 12.47 3.74
C ASP A 16 19.32 12.60 3.44
N TRP A 17 18.72 13.76 3.73
CA TRP A 17 17.32 14.04 3.41
C TRP A 17 17.03 13.89 1.92
N ALA A 18 17.99 14.22 1.05
CA ALA A 18 17.82 14.03 -0.38
C ALA A 18 17.62 12.54 -0.74
N ALA A 19 18.46 11.66 -0.20
CA ALA A 19 18.37 10.22 -0.45
C ALA A 19 17.07 9.61 0.11
N VAL A 20 16.60 10.10 1.26
CA VAL A 20 15.32 9.68 1.85
C VAL A 20 14.15 10.09 0.96
N LEU A 21 14.16 11.32 0.44
CA LEU A 21 13.12 11.79 -0.48
C LEU A 21 13.14 11.01 -1.80
N ASP A 22 14.32 10.69 -2.33
CA ASP A 22 14.44 9.85 -3.53
C ASP A 22 13.84 8.45 -3.31
N GLU A 23 14.11 7.83 -2.16
CA GLU A 23 13.54 6.52 -1.81
C GLU A 23 12.01 6.58 -1.71
N LEU A 24 11.48 7.58 -0.99
CA LEU A 24 10.03 7.78 -0.85
C LEU A 24 9.33 8.06 -2.18
N GLU A 25 9.96 8.83 -3.08
CA GLU A 25 9.46 9.04 -4.44
C GLU A 25 9.42 7.72 -5.22
N GLY A 26 10.45 6.89 -5.10
CA GLY A 26 10.48 5.55 -5.68
C GLY A 26 9.36 4.65 -5.18
N GLU A 27 9.05 4.69 -3.88
CA GLU A 27 7.93 3.93 -3.30
C GLU A 27 6.57 4.37 -3.85
N VAL A 28 6.36 5.69 -4.03
CA VAL A 28 5.14 6.23 -4.62
C VAL A 28 4.98 5.76 -6.06
N LEU A 29 6.03 5.83 -6.88
CA LEU A 29 6.00 5.36 -8.26
C LEU A 29 5.70 3.86 -8.35
N ALA A 30 6.23 3.07 -7.41
CA ALA A 30 5.93 1.65 -7.32
C ALA A 30 4.45 1.40 -6.98
N ALA A 31 3.89 2.17 -6.05
CA ALA A 31 2.47 2.12 -5.69
C ALA A 31 1.56 2.46 -6.89
N GLU A 32 1.86 3.53 -7.61
CA GLU A 32 1.14 3.91 -8.84
C GLU A 32 1.25 2.85 -9.92
N SER A 33 2.40 2.20 -10.06
CA SER A 33 2.55 1.09 -10.99
C SER A 33 1.62 -0.07 -10.64
N VAL A 34 1.45 -0.38 -9.35
CA VAL A 34 0.50 -1.42 -8.91
C VAL A 34 -0.94 -1.02 -9.23
N LEU A 35 -1.33 0.23 -8.98
CA LEU A 35 -2.65 0.76 -9.34
C LEU A 35 -2.94 0.61 -10.84
N ARG A 36 -1.96 0.97 -11.70
CA ARG A 36 -2.08 0.85 -13.16
C ARG A 36 -2.11 -0.58 -13.68
N SER A 37 -1.63 -1.56 -12.91
CA SER A 37 -1.46 -2.94 -13.36
C SER A 37 -2.77 -3.76 -13.35
N ASP A 38 -3.87 -3.22 -12.82
CA ASP A 38 -5.17 -3.91 -12.59
C ASP A 38 -5.05 -5.26 -11.87
N ARG A 39 -3.97 -5.44 -11.09
CA ARG A 39 -3.72 -6.66 -10.31
C ARG A 39 -4.37 -6.53 -8.93
N GLU A 40 -5.65 -6.86 -8.85
CA GLU A 40 -6.45 -6.71 -7.63
C GLU A 40 -5.83 -7.38 -6.39
N GLU A 41 -5.18 -8.54 -6.55
CA GLU A 41 -4.52 -9.24 -5.45
C GLU A 41 -3.35 -8.44 -4.85
N GLN A 42 -2.60 -7.73 -5.70
CA GLN A 42 -1.49 -6.89 -5.25
C GLN A 42 -2.02 -5.65 -4.53
N ILE A 43 -3.11 -5.06 -5.04
CA ILE A 43 -3.81 -3.95 -4.40
C ILE A 43 -4.37 -4.38 -3.03
N ALA A 44 -4.95 -5.58 -2.92
CA ALA A 44 -5.43 -6.10 -1.63
C ALA A 44 -4.29 -6.32 -0.62
N ALA A 45 -3.07 -6.63 -1.07
CA ALA A 45 -1.92 -6.82 -0.20
C ALA A 45 -1.38 -5.49 0.39
N TRP A 46 -1.67 -4.35 -0.25
CA TRP A 46 -1.24 -3.03 0.25
C TRP A 46 -1.80 -2.69 1.62
N GLY A 47 -3.01 -3.16 1.94
CA GLY A 47 -3.60 -2.95 3.27
C GLY A 47 -2.73 -3.51 4.40
N ARG A 48 -2.09 -4.67 4.20
CA ARG A 48 -1.16 -5.25 5.17
C ARG A 48 0.17 -4.51 5.19
N ARG A 49 0.72 -4.16 4.02
CA ARG A 49 1.98 -3.40 3.92
C ARG A 49 1.90 -2.06 4.65
N ALA A 50 0.73 -1.39 4.60
CA ALA A 50 0.52 -0.12 5.27
C ALA A 50 0.59 -0.24 6.80
N GLU A 51 0.17 -1.36 7.39
CA GLU A 51 0.24 -1.61 8.83
C GLU A 51 1.70 -1.74 9.32
N ASP A 52 2.60 -2.22 8.46
CA ASP A 52 4.03 -2.40 8.74
C ASP A 52 4.87 -1.16 8.39
N TRP A 53 4.27 -0.09 7.86
CA TRP A 53 5.02 1.07 7.41
C TRP A 53 5.59 1.88 8.58
N VAL A 54 6.90 2.14 8.53
CA VAL A 54 7.61 2.93 9.53
C VAL A 54 8.18 4.18 8.84
N PRO A 55 7.88 5.39 9.35
CA PRO A 55 8.42 6.61 8.78
C PRO A 55 9.96 6.68 8.96
N PRO A 56 10.68 7.37 8.06
CA PRO A 56 12.12 7.54 8.19
C PRO A 56 12.50 8.19 9.54
N SER A 57 13.58 7.69 10.15
CA SER A 57 13.88 7.91 11.56
C SER A 57 14.17 9.36 11.93
N SER A 58 13.86 9.70 13.18
CA SER A 58 14.08 11.02 13.82
C SER A 58 15.54 11.46 13.92
N ALA A 59 16.49 10.60 13.52
CA ALA A 59 17.92 10.89 13.51
C ALA A 59 18.34 11.90 12.41
N LEU A 60 17.46 12.17 11.45
CA LEU A 60 17.70 13.07 10.31
C LEU A 60 17.62 14.57 10.64
N GLY A 61 17.06 14.94 11.81
CA GLY A 61 16.76 16.34 12.11
C GLY A 61 15.66 16.92 11.20
N PRO A 62 15.40 18.24 11.22
CA PRO A 62 14.38 18.86 10.37
C PRO A 62 14.78 18.84 8.89
N VAL A 63 13.78 18.84 8.00
CA VAL A 63 13.99 18.94 6.55
C VAL A 63 14.65 20.28 6.19
N PRO A 64 15.78 20.26 5.43
CA PRO A 64 16.44 21.45 4.90
C PRO A 64 15.49 22.34 4.09
N GLU A 65 15.68 23.66 4.15
CA GLU A 65 14.75 24.64 3.55
C GLU A 65 14.60 24.47 2.04
N ASP A 66 15.69 24.16 1.35
CA ASP A 66 15.76 23.89 -0.08
C ASP A 66 14.98 22.63 -0.50
N LEU A 67 14.79 21.68 0.43
CA LEU A 67 14.05 20.44 0.19
C LEU A 67 12.59 20.49 0.64
N ARG A 68 12.16 21.53 1.37
CA ARG A 68 10.80 21.61 1.92
C ARG A 68 9.73 21.59 0.86
N GLU A 69 9.93 22.33 -0.23
CA GLU A 69 8.94 22.38 -1.30
C GLU A 69 8.81 21.01 -1.98
N ARG A 70 9.94 20.33 -2.23
CA ARG A 70 9.97 18.98 -2.78
C ARG A 70 9.24 18.00 -1.85
N ALA A 71 9.58 18.01 -0.57
CA ALA A 71 8.94 17.16 0.44
C ALA A 71 7.42 17.41 0.54
N ALA A 72 6.99 18.68 0.48
CA ALA A 72 5.57 19.03 0.51
C ALA A 72 4.82 18.50 -0.72
N ARG A 73 5.38 18.66 -1.93
CA ARG A 73 4.78 18.11 -3.15
C ARG A 73 4.71 16.58 -3.10
N LEU A 74 5.78 15.94 -2.63
CA LEU A 74 5.81 14.49 -2.45
C LEU A 74 4.72 14.02 -1.47
N LEU A 75 4.55 14.70 -0.34
CA LEU A 75 3.50 14.36 0.61
C LEU A 75 2.10 14.48 0.00
N GLN A 76 1.82 15.54 -0.77
CA GLN A 76 0.54 15.68 -1.45
C GLN A 76 0.30 14.54 -2.45
N HIS A 77 1.35 14.15 -3.18
CA HIS A 77 1.29 13.00 -4.10
C HIS A 77 1.01 11.70 -3.34
N GLN A 78 1.73 11.45 -2.24
CA GLN A 78 1.54 10.29 -1.38
C GLN A 78 0.09 10.17 -0.90
N LEU A 79 -0.51 11.28 -0.46
CA LEU A 79 -1.90 11.31 -0.01
C LEU A 79 -2.88 10.98 -1.15
N ALA A 80 -2.69 11.56 -2.33
CA ALA A 80 -3.55 11.27 -3.49
C ALA A 80 -3.50 9.79 -3.90
N VAL A 81 -2.30 9.19 -3.94
CA VAL A 81 -2.12 7.78 -4.27
C VAL A 81 -2.68 6.87 -3.18
N ALA A 82 -2.52 7.24 -1.91
CA ALA A 82 -3.08 6.51 -0.79
C ALA A 82 -4.62 6.50 -0.83
N GLU A 83 -5.25 7.63 -1.15
CA GLU A 83 -6.71 7.72 -1.32
C GLU A 83 -7.22 6.79 -2.42
N GLU A 84 -6.55 6.78 -3.58
CA GLU A 84 -6.90 5.90 -4.69
C GLU A 84 -6.73 4.41 -4.32
N LEU A 85 -5.62 4.06 -3.66
CA LEU A 85 -5.38 2.70 -3.17
C LEU A 85 -6.49 2.23 -2.22
N VAL A 86 -6.87 3.07 -1.25
CA VAL A 86 -7.92 2.73 -0.28
C VAL A 86 -9.26 2.49 -0.98
N GLU A 87 -9.64 3.37 -1.92
CA GLU A 87 -10.88 3.22 -2.67
C GLU A 87 -10.88 1.90 -3.47
N ARG A 88 -9.78 1.58 -4.14
CA ARG A 88 -9.65 0.35 -4.93
C ARG A 88 -9.68 -0.92 -4.05
N ILE A 89 -9.08 -0.87 -2.86
CA ILE A 89 -9.16 -1.96 -1.87
C ILE A 89 -10.62 -2.19 -1.43
N ILE A 90 -11.37 -1.12 -1.14
CA ILE A 90 -12.77 -1.21 -0.73
C ILE A 90 -13.62 -1.79 -1.87
N GLN A 91 -13.43 -1.34 -3.11
CA GLN A 91 -14.14 -1.86 -4.27
C GLN A 91 -13.90 -3.36 -4.48
N SER A 92 -12.64 -3.81 -4.44
CA SER A 92 -12.30 -5.24 -4.59
C SER A 92 -12.95 -6.10 -3.48
N ARG A 93 -12.96 -5.61 -2.22
CA ARG A 93 -13.66 -6.31 -1.12
C ARG A 93 -15.16 -6.47 -1.37
N ARG A 94 -15.83 -5.41 -1.86
CA ARG A 94 -17.27 -5.47 -2.20
C ARG A 94 -17.55 -6.46 -3.32
N GLN A 95 -16.71 -6.49 -4.35
CA GLN A 95 -16.84 -7.45 -5.46
C GLN A 95 -16.72 -8.89 -4.98
N ARG A 96 -15.76 -9.18 -4.09
CA ARG A 96 -15.59 -10.51 -3.49
C ARG A 96 -16.78 -10.93 -2.64
N ASP A 97 -17.37 -10.03 -1.85
CA ASP A 97 -18.57 -10.31 -1.06
C ASP A 97 -19.79 -10.64 -1.95
N VAL A 98 -20.00 -9.86 -3.00
CA VAL A 98 -21.07 -10.13 -3.98
C VAL A 98 -20.86 -11.49 -4.66
N ALA A 99 -19.64 -11.80 -5.10
CA ALA A 99 -19.32 -13.08 -5.71
C ALA A 99 -19.54 -14.26 -4.75
N ALA A 100 -19.18 -14.11 -3.47
CA ALA A 100 -19.43 -15.13 -2.45
C ALA A 100 -20.94 -15.36 -2.23
N ARG A 101 -21.74 -14.28 -2.15
CA ARG A 101 -23.20 -14.38 -2.01
C ARG A 101 -23.87 -15.04 -3.21
N MET A 102 -23.38 -14.80 -4.42
CA MET A 102 -23.86 -15.50 -5.63
C MET A 102 -23.50 -16.99 -5.59
N SER A 103 -22.32 -17.33 -5.06
CA SER A 103 -21.82 -18.72 -5.01
C SER A 103 -22.52 -19.58 -3.96
N TYR A 104 -22.92 -18.98 -2.83
CA TYR A 104 -23.53 -19.68 -1.68
C TYR A 104 -25.02 -19.36 -1.49
N GLY A 105 -25.65 -18.65 -2.43
CA GLY A 105 -27.07 -18.33 -2.35
C GLY A 105 -27.96 -19.59 -2.41
N PRO A 106 -29.11 -19.60 -1.70
CA PRO A 106 -30.04 -20.72 -1.78
C PRO A 106 -30.47 -20.94 -3.23
N PRO A 107 -30.63 -22.21 -3.68
CA PRO A 107 -31.04 -22.50 -5.04
C PRO A 107 -32.32 -21.73 -5.38
N ARG A 108 -32.36 -21.14 -6.57
CA ARG A 108 -33.51 -20.37 -7.06
C ARG A 108 -34.77 -21.23 -6.87
N PRO A 109 -35.85 -20.71 -6.23
CA PRO A 109 -37.04 -21.52 -6.02
C PRO A 109 -37.52 -22.05 -7.36
N VAL A 110 -37.53 -23.37 -7.48
CA VAL A 110 -38.07 -24.08 -8.65
C VAL A 110 -39.57 -23.80 -8.69
N ALA A 111 -40.10 -23.46 -9.86
CA ALA A 111 -41.51 -23.21 -10.02
C ALA A 111 -42.29 -24.51 -9.73
N SER A 112 -42.96 -24.55 -8.58
CA SER A 112 -43.83 -25.66 -8.19
C SER A 112 -45.23 -25.41 -8.73
N TYR A 113 -45.69 -26.24 -9.65
CA TYR A 113 -47.07 -26.22 -10.12
C TYR A 113 -47.94 -27.00 -9.13
N ILE A 114 -48.95 -26.36 -8.54
CA ILE A 114 -49.95 -27.05 -7.71
C ILE A 114 -51.17 -27.29 -8.58
N ASP A 115 -51.41 -28.55 -8.93
CA ASP A 115 -52.66 -28.99 -9.54
C ASP A 115 -53.73 -29.06 -8.44
N ARG A 116 -54.78 -28.26 -8.58
CA ARG A 116 -55.95 -28.30 -7.71
C ARG A 116 -57.08 -28.98 -8.47
N ALA A 117 -57.28 -30.27 -8.21
CA ALA A 117 -58.47 -30.98 -8.64
C ALA A 117 -59.70 -30.45 -7.87
N LEU A 118 -60.77 -30.16 -8.61
CA LEU A 118 -62.10 -29.78 -8.13
C LEU A 118 -62.90 -30.99 -7.64
#